data_AF-A0A9W6TKJ5-F1
#
_entry.id   AF-A0A9W6TKJ5-F1
#
_cell.length_a   1.000
_cell.length_b   1.000
_cell.length_c   1.000
_cell.angle_alpha   90.00
_cell.angle_beta   90.00
_cell.angle_gamma   90.00
#
_symmetry.space_group_name_H-M   'P 1'
#
loop_
_entity.id
_entity.type
_entity.pdbx_description
1 polymer ?
#
loop_
_entity_poly.entity_id
_entity_poly.type
_entity_poly.pdbx_seq_one_letter_code
_entity_poly.pdbx_strand_id
1 'polypeptide(L)'
;MEWENSRGLSSSDELSSEYGVDRVLTLNVKTPLQENSYDCGVYVLKFAEVMLQNCLELGLLAQDNGVISKDVTDGHLEAVISSRAFSADDITATRKQIRQYIENDAKEYQALKKEKAKAPKA
;
A
#
# COMPACT_ATOMS: atom_id res chain seq x y z
N MET A 1 -20.40 -1.98 4.59
CA MET A 1 -21.68 -1.24 4.54
C MET A 1 -21.78 -0.20 5.67
N GLU A 2 -20.66 0.41 6.07
CA GLU A 2 -20.64 1.43 7.16
C GLU A 2 -20.24 2.83 6.67
N TRP A 3 -19.75 2.97 5.43
CA TRP A 3 -19.45 4.27 4.81
C TRP A 3 -20.70 5.06 4.40
N GLU A 4 -21.84 4.39 4.23
CA GLU A 4 -23.10 5.04 3.82
C GLU A 4 -23.82 5.74 4.99
N ASN A 5 -23.47 5.41 6.24
CA ASN A 5 -24.15 5.94 7.43
C ASN A 5 -23.58 7.27 7.96
N SER A 6 -22.48 7.79 7.39
CA SER A 6 -21.84 9.02 7.90
C SER A 6 -22.34 10.31 7.24
N ARG A 7 -23.39 10.27 6.41
CA ARG A 7 -23.88 11.45 5.66
C ARG A 7 -24.78 12.42 6.44
N GLY A 8 -24.89 12.30 7.75
CA GLY A 8 -25.82 13.15 8.50
C GLY A 8 -25.41 13.40 9.93
N LEU A 9 -24.39 14.26 10.15
CA LEU A 9 -24.28 15.14 11.32
C LEU A 9 -22.99 15.96 11.24
N SER A 10 -23.09 17.21 10.81
CA SER A 10 -22.39 18.34 11.44
C SER A 10 -22.90 19.64 10.85
N SER A 11 -23.82 20.28 11.57
CA SER A 11 -24.18 21.68 11.34
C SER A 11 -23.15 22.57 12.05
N SER A 12 -22.57 23.49 11.29
CA SER A 12 -21.92 24.71 11.76
C SER A 12 -20.66 24.56 12.61
N ASP A 13 -19.52 24.47 11.95
CA ASP A 13 -18.41 25.37 12.29
C ASP A 13 -17.58 25.68 11.04
N GLU A 14 -17.35 26.97 10.82
CA GLU A 14 -16.45 27.54 9.82
C GLU A 14 -15.01 27.03 10.06
N LEU A 15 -14.68 25.95 9.39
CA LEU A 15 -13.33 25.73 8.90
C LEU A 15 -13.49 25.55 7.40
N SER A 16 -12.94 26.47 6.62
CA SER A 16 -12.72 26.31 5.19
C SER A 16 -11.92 25.03 4.97
N SER A 17 -12.61 23.89 4.89
CA SER A 17 -12.02 22.60 4.58
C SER A 17 -11.59 22.68 3.13
N GLU A 18 -10.34 23.09 2.92
CA GLU A 18 -9.66 23.14 1.62
C GLU A 18 -9.77 21.80 0.85
N TYR A 19 -10.09 20.73 1.57
CA TYR A 19 -10.42 19.41 1.06
C TYR A 19 -11.96 19.20 0.99
N GLY A 20 -12.56 19.62 -0.11
CA GLY A 20 -13.96 19.27 -0.43
C GLY A 20 -14.05 17.85 -0.98
N VAL A 21 -15.02 17.06 -0.52
CA VAL A 21 -15.26 15.68 -1.00
C VAL A 21 -15.48 15.63 -2.52
N ASP A 22 -15.99 16.72 -3.09
CA ASP A 22 -16.19 16.90 -4.54
C ASP A 22 -14.88 16.94 -5.34
N ARG A 23 -13.74 17.11 -4.66
CA ARG A 23 -12.39 17.06 -5.25
C ARG A 23 -11.80 15.64 -5.26
N VAL A 24 -12.47 14.67 -4.63
CA VAL A 24 -12.03 13.28 -4.55
C VAL A 24 -12.75 12.46 -5.62
N LEU A 25 -11.99 11.99 -6.60
CA LEU A 25 -12.48 11.07 -7.62
C LEU A 25 -12.20 9.63 -7.18
N THR A 26 -13.26 8.85 -6.95
CA THR A 26 -13.13 7.41 -6.75
C THR A 26 -13.01 6.73 -8.11
N LEU A 27 -11.85 6.13 -8.37
CA LEU A 27 -11.59 5.35 -9.57
C LEU A 27 -11.62 3.86 -9.24
N ASN A 28 -12.38 3.09 -10.02
CA ASN A 28 -12.39 1.64 -9.94
C ASN A 28 -11.42 1.06 -10.96
N VAL A 29 -10.27 0.58 -10.49
CA VAL A 29 -9.29 -0.08 -11.35
C VAL A 29 -9.57 -1.58 -11.37
N LYS A 30 -9.43 -2.21 -12.53
CA LYS A 30 -9.46 -3.67 -12.61
C LYS A 30 -8.19 -4.22 -11.96
N THR A 31 -8.34 -4.89 -10.83
CA THR A 31 -7.24 -5.46 -10.06
C THR A 31 -7.40 -6.97 -9.88
N PRO A 32 -6.32 -7.70 -9.53
CA PRO A 32 -6.43 -9.11 -9.21
C PRO A 32 -7.38 -9.31 -8.03
N LEU A 33 -8.29 -10.27 -8.16
CA LEU A 33 -9.30 -10.56 -7.15
C LEU A 33 -8.76 -11.57 -6.14
N GLN A 34 -9.07 -11.34 -4.88
CA GLN A 34 -8.67 -12.21 -3.79
C GLN A 34 -9.52 -13.48 -3.76
N GLU A 35 -8.86 -14.64 -3.84
CA GLU A 35 -9.53 -15.96 -3.82
C GLU A 35 -9.84 -16.47 -2.40
N ASN A 36 -9.08 -16.05 -1.40
CA ASN A 36 -9.18 -16.50 0.00
C ASN A 36 -9.28 -15.29 0.94
N SER A 37 -10.29 -15.21 1.81
CA SER A 37 -10.52 -14.10 2.75
C SER A 37 -9.37 -13.81 3.73
N TYR A 38 -8.54 -14.80 4.09
CA TYR A 38 -7.45 -14.63 5.07
C TYR A 38 -6.20 -13.94 4.51
N ASP A 39 -6.14 -13.68 3.20
CA ASP A 39 -4.95 -13.10 2.55
C ASP A 39 -5.03 -11.60 2.29
N CYS A 40 -6.05 -10.90 2.78
CA CYS A 40 -6.28 -9.49 2.42
C CYS A 40 -5.06 -8.61 2.73
N GLY A 41 -4.39 -8.84 3.86
CA GLY A 41 -3.16 -8.13 4.20
C GLY A 41 -2.00 -8.42 3.23
N VAL A 42 -1.86 -9.65 2.75
CA VAL A 42 -0.82 -10.01 1.77
C VAL A 42 -1.12 -9.37 0.41
N TYR A 43 -2.40 -9.34 -0.01
CA TYR A 43 -2.82 -8.64 -1.22
C TYR A 43 -2.51 -7.14 -1.14
N VAL A 44 -2.80 -6.48 -0.01
CA VAL A 44 -2.48 -5.05 0.18
C VAL A 44 -0.99 -4.78 0.01
N LEU A 45 -0.13 -5.61 0.62
CA LEU A 45 1.32 -5.48 0.46
C LEU A 45 1.75 -5.73 -0.98
N LYS A 46 1.17 -6.73 -1.64
CA LYS A 46 1.48 -7.03 -3.04
C LYS A 46 1.04 -5.93 -4.00
N PHE A 47 -0.11 -5.31 -3.74
CA PHE A 47 -0.57 -4.12 -4.47
C PHE A 47 0.42 -2.98 -4.33
N ALA A 48 0.85 -2.67 -3.10
CA ALA A 48 1.82 -1.60 -2.87
C ALA A 48 3.16 -1.88 -3.58
N GLU A 49 3.67 -3.10 -3.48
CA GLU A 49 4.90 -3.53 -4.17
C GLU A 49 4.81 -3.28 -5.69
N VAL A 50 3.76 -3.80 -6.33
CA VAL A 50 3.58 -3.69 -7.78
C VAL A 50 3.37 -2.24 -8.22
N MET A 51 2.53 -1.49 -7.50
CA MET A 51 2.29 -0.08 -7.82
C MET A 51 3.57 0.73 -7.73
N LEU A 52 4.37 0.54 -6.68
CA LEU A 52 5.65 1.23 -6.51
C LEU A 52 6.64 0.84 -7.61
N GLN A 53 6.73 -0.44 -7.95
CA GLN A 53 7.61 -0.91 -9.02
C GLN A 53 7.21 -0.31 -10.37
N ASN A 54 5.93 -0.32 -10.72
CA ASN A 54 5.45 0.25 -11.97
C ASN A 54 5.65 1.78 -12.00
N CYS A 55 5.44 2.47 -10.88
CA CYS A 55 5.72 3.91 -10.78
C CYS A 55 7.21 4.23 -10.99
N LEU A 56 8.12 3.37 -10.52
CA LEU A 56 9.56 3.50 -10.77
C LEU A 56 9.90 3.24 -12.24
N GLU A 57 9.38 2.17 -12.82
CA GLU A 57 9.64 1.78 -14.23
C GLU A 57 9.09 2.82 -15.23
N LEU A 58 7.94 3.41 -14.92
CA LEU A 58 7.32 4.48 -15.72
C LEU A 58 7.93 5.87 -15.43
N GLY A 59 8.87 5.97 -14.47
CA GLY A 59 9.50 7.24 -14.10
C GLY A 59 8.54 8.26 -13.47
N LEU A 60 7.39 7.82 -12.94
CA LEU A 60 6.35 8.70 -12.41
C LEU A 60 6.80 9.43 -11.14
N LEU A 61 7.66 8.80 -10.33
CA LEU A 61 8.14 9.39 -9.08
C LEU A 61 9.28 10.39 -9.26
N ALA A 62 9.94 10.38 -10.43
CA ALA A 62 11.03 11.30 -10.75
C ALA A 62 10.52 12.63 -11.33
N GLN A 63 9.24 12.69 -11.69
CA GLN A 63 8.59 13.86 -12.29
C GLN A 63 7.85 14.66 -11.21
N ASP A 64 7.76 15.99 -11.40
CA ASP A 64 6.94 16.90 -10.60
C ASP A 64 7.02 16.73 -9.07
N ASN A 65 8.24 16.58 -8.53
CA ASN A 65 8.49 16.34 -7.09
C ASN A 65 7.72 15.13 -6.50
N GLY A 66 7.43 14.12 -7.32
CA GLY A 66 6.70 12.91 -6.92
C GLY A 66 5.18 13.04 -6.99
N VAL A 67 4.66 14.13 -7.56
CA VAL A 67 3.22 14.28 -7.83
C VAL A 67 2.85 13.54 -9.11
N ILE A 68 1.95 12.56 -9.01
CA ILE A 68 1.41 11.86 -10.18
C ILE A 68 0.40 12.79 -10.86
N SER A 69 0.66 13.14 -12.12
CA SER A 69 -0.19 14.05 -12.88
C SER A 69 -1.56 13.43 -13.19
N LYS A 70 -2.56 14.30 -13.39
CA LYS A 70 -3.93 13.88 -13.71
C LYS A 70 -4.01 13.07 -15.01
N ASP A 71 -3.16 13.37 -15.99
CA ASP A 71 -3.13 12.65 -17.27
C ASP A 71 -2.74 11.17 -17.08
N VAL A 72 -1.87 10.89 -16.10
CA VAL A 72 -1.49 9.52 -15.73
C VAL A 72 -2.65 8.82 -15.02
N THR A 73 -3.37 9.50 -14.12
CA THR A 73 -4.54 8.90 -13.45
C THR A 73 -5.72 8.68 -14.38
N ASP A 74 -5.90 9.52 -15.40
CA ASP A 74 -7.03 9.46 -16.32
C ASP A 74 -6.79 8.47 -17.48
N GLY A 75 -5.54 8.30 -17.92
CA GLY A 75 -5.20 7.49 -19.12
C GLY A 75 -4.30 6.27 -18.88
N HIS A 76 -3.58 6.20 -17.76
CA HIS A 76 -2.52 5.21 -17.53
C HIS A 76 -2.59 4.51 -16.17
N LEU A 77 -3.69 4.65 -15.42
CA LEU A 77 -3.82 4.01 -14.11
C LEU A 77 -3.77 2.46 -14.21
N GLU A 78 -4.24 1.89 -15.32
CA GLU A 78 -4.08 0.45 -15.61
C GLU A 78 -2.61 0.03 -15.82
N ALA A 79 -1.73 0.96 -16.20
CA ALA A 79 -0.29 0.72 -16.27
C ALA A 79 0.36 0.66 -14.88
N VAL A 80 -0.26 1.31 -13.88
CA VAL A 80 0.18 1.25 -12.47
C VAL A 80 -0.30 -0.03 -11.82
N ILE A 81 -1.54 -0.47 -12.09
CA ILE A 81 -2.05 -1.76 -11.62
C ILE A 81 -3.11 -2.31 -12.58
N SER A 82 -3.02 -3.61 -12.90
CA SER A 82 -3.97 -4.30 -13.77
C SER A 82 -4.43 -5.62 -13.16
N SER A 83 -5.50 -6.21 -13.71
CA SER A 83 -6.07 -7.48 -13.24
C SER A 83 -5.14 -8.69 -13.41
N ARG A 84 -4.05 -8.54 -14.17
CA ARG A 84 -3.04 -9.58 -14.41
C ARG A 84 -1.71 -9.28 -13.74
N ALA A 85 -1.67 -8.28 -12.87
CA ALA A 85 -0.42 -7.80 -12.30
C ALA A 85 0.25 -8.82 -11.38
N PHE A 86 -0.51 -9.73 -10.78
CA PHE A 86 -0.02 -10.86 -10.02
C PHE A 86 -1.11 -11.94 -9.91
N SER A 87 -0.69 -13.15 -9.56
CA SER A 87 -1.52 -14.35 -9.41
C SER A 87 -1.66 -14.79 -7.95
N ALA A 88 -2.53 -15.78 -7.69
CA ALA A 88 -2.64 -16.42 -6.38
C ALA A 88 -1.34 -17.14 -5.95
N ASP A 89 -0.56 -17.64 -6.90
CA ASP A 89 0.73 -18.25 -6.63
C ASP A 89 1.74 -17.20 -6.15
N ASP A 90 1.73 -16.01 -6.74
CA ASP A 90 2.56 -14.89 -6.29
C ASP A 90 2.21 -14.46 -4.86
N ILE A 91 0.92 -14.51 -4.49
CA ILE A 91 0.48 -14.23 -3.12
C ILE A 91 0.98 -15.31 -2.16
N THR A 92 0.93 -16.58 -2.54
CA THR A 92 1.47 -17.68 -1.73
C THR A 92 2.97 -17.53 -1.53
N ALA A 93 3.71 -17.18 -2.59
CA ALA A 93 5.14 -16.89 -2.52
C ALA A 93 5.43 -15.68 -1.61
N THR A 94 4.67 -14.59 -1.77
CA THR A 94 4.79 -13.37 -0.96
C THR A 94 4.56 -13.68 0.52
N ARG A 95 3.55 -14.48 0.86
CA ARG A 95 3.28 -14.91 2.24
C ARG A 95 4.47 -15.68 2.82
N LYS A 96 5.09 -16.57 2.04
CA LYS A 96 6.28 -17.31 2.46
C LYS A 96 7.49 -16.38 2.67
N GLN A 97 7.69 -15.42 1.76
CA GLN A 97 8.77 -14.43 1.88
C GLN A 97 8.61 -13.54 3.11
N ILE A 98 7.40 -13.04 3.39
CA ILE A 98 7.12 -12.24 4.59
C ILE A 98 7.50 -13.01 5.86
N ARG A 99 7.11 -14.29 5.96
CA ARG A 99 7.49 -15.14 7.09
C ARG A 99 9.02 -15.24 7.22
N GLN A 100 9.72 -15.46 6.11
CA GLN A 100 11.18 -15.54 6.12
C GLN A 100 11.83 -14.23 6.59
N TYR A 101 11.31 -13.08 6.15
CA TYR A 101 11.81 -11.77 6.58
C TYR A 101 11.62 -11.56 8.09
N ILE A 102 10.43 -11.87 8.61
CA ILE A 102 10.15 -11.77 10.05
C ILE A 102 11.07 -12.70 10.85
N GLU A 103 11.27 -13.94 10.39
CA GLU A 103 12.18 -14.88 11.06
C GLU A 103 13.62 -14.39 11.08
N ASN A 104 14.09 -13.80 9.97
CA ASN A 104 15.45 -13.28 9.87
C ASN A 104 15.63 -12.05 10.75
N ASP A 105 14.70 -11.10 10.71
CA ASP A 105 14.68 -9.91 11.55
C ASP A 105 14.66 -10.28 13.05
N ALA A 106 13.83 -11.25 13.44
CA ALA A 106 13.77 -11.73 14.81
C ALA A 106 15.11 -12.34 15.28
N LYS A 107 15.81 -13.09 14.42
CA LYS A 107 17.13 -13.67 14.73
C LYS A 107 18.17 -12.56 14.91
N GLU A 108 18.19 -11.58 14.01
CA GLU A 108 19.10 -10.44 14.08
C GLU A 108 18.86 -9.61 15.35
N TYR A 109 17.60 -9.30 15.65
CA TYR A 109 17.23 -8.60 16.87
C TYR A 109 17.68 -9.35 18.13
N GLN A 110 17.54 -10.68 18.17
CA GLN A 110 18.02 -11.49 19.29
C GLN A 110 19.54 -11.48 19.41
N ALA A 111 20.28 -11.49 18.30
CA ALA A 111 21.74 -11.39 18.31
C ALA A 111 22.18 -10.03 18.88
N LEU A 112 21.62 -8.93 18.37
CA LEU A 112 21.90 -7.57 18.85
C LEU A 112 21.56 -7.39 20.33
N LYS A 113 20.45 -7.97 20.79
CA LYS A 113 20.07 -7.93 22.22
C LYS A 113 21.09 -8.65 23.10
N LYS A 114 21.63 -9.79 22.66
CA LYS A 114 22.67 -10.54 23.40
C LYS A 114 24.00 -9.80 23.44
N GLU A 115 24.37 -9.09 22.38
CA GLU A 115 25.57 -8.25 22.34
C GLU A 115 25.45 -7.06 23.29
N LYS A 116 24.30 -6.36 23.27
CA LYS A 116 24.03 -5.25 24.22
C LYS A 116 24.03 -5.70 25.68
N ALA A 117 23.57 -6.91 25.98
CA ALA A 117 23.61 -7.46 27.34
C ALA A 117 25.02 -7.85 27.81
N LYS A 118 25.96 -8.08 26.87
CA LYS A 118 27.36 -8.42 27.15
C LYS A 118 28.28 -7.20 27.22
N ALA A 119 27.84 -6.04 26.73
CA ALA A 119 28.59 -4.81 26.85
C ALA A 119 28.70 -4.41 28.34
N PRO A 120 29.91 -4.17 28.88
CA PRO A 120 30.06 -3.71 30.25
C PRO A 120 29.36 -2.35 30.39
N LYS A 121 28.61 -2.17 31.48
CA LYS A 121 28.08 -0.86 31.83
C LYS A 121 29.27 0.03 32.18
N ALA A 122 29.52 1.04 31.34
CA ALA A 122 30.48 2.11 31.61
C ALA A 122 30.07 2.91 32.85
#